data_AF-X1K8W9-F1
#
_entry.id   AF-X1K8W9-F1
#
_cell.length_a   1.000
_cell.length_b   1.000
_cell.length_c   1.000
_cell.angle_alpha   90.00
_cell.angle_beta   90.00
_cell.angle_gamma   90.00
#
_symmetry.space_group_name_H-M   'P 1'
#
loop_
_entity.id
_entity.type
_entity.pdbx_description
1 polymer ?
#
loop_
_entity_poly.entity_id
_entity_poly.type
_entity_poly.pdbx_seq_one_letter_code
_entity_poly.pdbx_strand_id
1 'polypeptide(L)'
;ASAIVATAPGIKAKDEEVTYAVAVITVFGIVALIAYPFLSHWLFGGDVAMVGLFTGTAIHETAQVAASGLIYDQTFGTTSNPTVADIAMITKMVRNTLMVIVIPVMTLIYARRTGEVRDPSERGYKKALKLFPLFVLGFLFMAILRSIGDAGIQNGGSAMGFWSEEQWGGITKGIKQWSGYILAMAMAGVGLGTSFRSMKGLGIKPFYVGLFAATIVGVVAIVMV
;
A
#
# COMPACT_ATOMS: atom_id res chain seq x y z
N ALA A 1 -2.20 3.10 -6.28
CA ALA A 1 -1.74 4.02 -7.35
C ALA A 1 -0.35 3.64 -7.90
N SER A 2 0.63 3.38 -7.02
CA SER A 2 2.02 3.06 -7.40
C SER A 2 2.16 1.97 -8.48
N ALA A 3 1.47 0.83 -8.35
CA ALA A 3 1.52 -0.25 -9.35
C ALA A 3 1.08 0.21 -10.74
N ILE A 4 0.05 1.05 -10.82
CA ILE A 4 -0.50 1.57 -12.09
C ILE A 4 0.57 2.43 -12.76
N VAL A 5 1.10 3.41 -12.03
CA VAL A 5 2.12 4.35 -12.53
C VAL A 5 3.41 3.63 -12.91
N ALA A 6 3.84 2.64 -12.11
CA ALA A 6 5.06 1.88 -12.38
C ALA A 6 4.92 0.90 -13.57
N THR A 7 3.72 0.38 -13.82
CA THR A 7 3.45 -0.53 -14.94
C THR A 7 3.22 0.22 -16.26
N ALA A 8 2.64 1.42 -16.20
CA ALA A 8 2.19 2.19 -17.37
C ALA A 8 3.25 2.33 -18.49
N PRO A 9 4.53 2.70 -18.22
CA PRO A 9 5.54 2.81 -19.28
C PRO A 9 5.93 1.46 -19.88
N GLY A 10 5.78 0.37 -19.13
CA GLY A 10 6.05 -0.99 -19.58
C GLY A 10 5.05 -1.46 -20.64
N ILE A 11 3.80 -1.01 -20.53
CA ILE A 11 2.71 -1.37 -21.44
C ILE A 11 2.28 -0.24 -22.39
N LYS A 12 3.01 0.90 -22.38
CA LYS A 12 2.68 2.10 -23.16
C LYS A 12 1.24 2.59 -22.93
N ALA A 13 0.78 2.56 -21.67
CA ALA A 13 -0.54 3.06 -21.32
C ALA A 13 -0.64 4.57 -21.56
N LYS A 14 -1.82 5.04 -21.97
CA LYS A 14 -2.08 6.47 -22.18
C LYS A 14 -2.25 7.19 -20.83
N ASP A 15 -1.88 8.46 -20.77
CA ASP A 15 -1.97 9.25 -19.53
C ASP A 15 -3.42 9.34 -19.00
N GLU A 16 -4.41 9.37 -19.89
CA GLU A 16 -5.82 9.36 -19.52
C GLU A 16 -6.24 8.03 -18.87
N GLU A 17 -5.70 6.90 -19.34
CA GLU A 17 -5.96 5.57 -18.79
C GLU A 17 -5.33 5.44 -17.39
N VAL A 18 -4.11 5.94 -17.21
CA VAL A 18 -3.41 5.97 -15.92
C VAL A 18 -4.16 6.83 -14.92
N THR A 19 -4.52 8.06 -15.32
CA THR A 19 -5.26 9.01 -14.48
C THR A 19 -6.60 8.42 -14.05
N TYR A 20 -7.33 7.81 -14.98
CA TYR A 20 -8.61 7.19 -14.68
C TYR A 20 -8.48 5.99 -13.75
N ALA A 21 -7.53 5.09 -14.02
CA ALA A 21 -7.30 3.93 -13.18
C ALA A 21 -6.94 4.34 -11.75
N VAL A 22 -6.10 5.37 -11.58
CA VAL A 22 -5.78 5.96 -10.27
C VAL A 22 -7.03 6.54 -9.61
N ALA A 23 -7.85 7.30 -10.33
CA ALA A 23 -9.08 7.87 -9.78
C ALA A 23 -10.06 6.79 -9.28
N VAL A 24 -10.32 5.76 -10.09
CA VAL A 24 -11.25 4.69 -9.73
C VAL A 24 -10.82 3.91 -8.50
N ILE A 25 -9.55 3.50 -8.41
CA ILE A 25 -9.06 2.81 -7.21
C ILE A 25 -9.10 3.73 -5.98
N THR A 26 -8.95 5.05 -6.17
CA THR A 26 -8.96 6.02 -5.08
C THR A 26 -10.38 6.14 -4.53
N VAL A 27 -11.38 6.25 -5.40
CA VAL A 27 -12.80 6.30 -5.00
C VAL A 27 -13.21 5.05 -4.23
N PHE A 28 -12.98 3.86 -4.79
CA PHE A 28 -13.31 2.62 -4.08
C PHE A 28 -12.47 2.43 -2.82
N GLY A 29 -11.23 2.87 -2.84
CA GLY A 29 -10.36 2.84 -1.69
C GLY A 29 -10.78 3.80 -0.57
N ILE A 30 -11.40 4.95 -0.88
CA ILE A 30 -12.02 5.84 0.14
C ILE A 30 -13.21 5.13 0.79
N VAL A 31 -14.07 4.49 -0.01
CA VAL A 31 -15.19 3.71 0.51
C VAL A 31 -14.68 2.60 1.42
N ALA A 32 -13.67 1.85 0.98
CA ALA A 32 -13.06 0.78 1.75
C ALA A 32 -12.38 1.30 3.03
N LEU A 33 -11.63 2.41 2.95
CA LEU A 33 -10.97 3.06 4.10
C LEU A 33 -11.94 3.30 5.24
N ILE A 34 -13.14 3.80 4.93
CA ILE A 34 -14.17 4.13 5.92
C ILE A 34 -14.95 2.88 6.33
N ALA A 35 -15.35 2.03 5.38
CA ALA A 35 -16.26 0.92 5.67
C ALA A 35 -15.56 -0.31 6.28
N TYR A 36 -14.35 -0.63 5.83
CA TYR A 36 -13.67 -1.88 6.17
C TYR A 36 -13.28 -1.99 7.65
N PRO A 37 -12.90 -0.94 8.39
CA PRO A 37 -12.66 -1.03 9.83
C PRO A 37 -13.86 -1.60 10.58
N PHE A 38 -15.06 -1.10 10.30
CA PHE A 38 -16.30 -1.54 10.96
C PHE A 38 -16.73 -2.93 10.48
N LEU A 39 -16.65 -3.17 9.16
CA LEU A 39 -16.99 -4.47 8.59
C LEU A 39 -16.11 -5.58 9.15
N SER A 40 -14.80 -5.36 9.19
CA SER A 40 -13.84 -6.35 9.68
C SER A 40 -13.90 -6.53 11.19
N HIS A 41 -14.19 -5.48 11.96
CA HIS A 41 -14.49 -5.62 13.39
C HIS A 41 -15.63 -6.62 13.61
N TRP A 42 -16.72 -6.45 12.86
CA TRP A 42 -17.89 -7.32 12.96
C TRP A 42 -17.61 -8.75 12.46
N LEU A 43 -16.90 -8.91 11.34
CA LEU A 43 -16.60 -10.22 10.76
C LEU A 43 -15.64 -11.05 11.62
N PHE A 44 -14.61 -10.42 12.18
CA PHE A 44 -13.52 -11.11 12.89
C PHE A 44 -13.58 -10.96 14.40
N GLY A 45 -14.71 -10.49 14.95
CA GLY A 45 -14.91 -10.34 16.40
C GLY A 45 -13.90 -9.41 17.07
N GLY A 46 -13.35 -8.46 16.31
CA GLY A 46 -12.32 -7.55 16.77
C GLY A 46 -10.90 -8.10 16.88
N ASP A 47 -10.62 -9.31 16.34
CA ASP A 47 -9.27 -9.87 16.30
C ASP A 47 -8.31 -8.94 15.53
N VAL A 48 -7.33 -8.39 16.24
CA VAL A 48 -6.39 -7.38 15.73
C VAL A 48 -5.60 -7.91 14.54
N ALA A 49 -5.19 -9.18 14.57
CA ALA A 49 -4.41 -9.77 13.50
C ALA A 49 -5.26 -9.95 12.25
N MET A 50 -6.45 -10.52 12.39
CA MET A 50 -7.36 -10.76 11.25
C MET A 50 -7.81 -9.44 10.61
N VAL A 51 -8.21 -8.47 11.42
CA VAL A 51 -8.59 -7.12 10.95
C VAL A 51 -7.41 -6.45 10.22
N GLY A 52 -6.20 -6.53 10.79
CA GLY A 52 -5.00 -5.97 10.17
C GLY A 52 -4.67 -6.62 8.84
N LEU A 53 -4.69 -7.96 8.77
CA LEU A 53 -4.45 -8.72 7.54
C LEU A 53 -5.51 -8.38 6.47
N PHE A 54 -6.79 -8.33 6.85
CA PHE A 54 -7.88 -8.01 5.93
C PHE A 54 -7.75 -6.58 5.38
N THR A 55 -7.63 -5.57 6.25
CA THR A 55 -7.52 -4.17 5.80
C THR A 55 -6.25 -3.94 4.96
N GLY A 56 -5.14 -4.59 5.31
CA GLY A 56 -3.87 -4.54 4.57
C GLY A 56 -3.91 -5.21 3.19
N THR A 57 -4.69 -6.27 3.03
CA THR A 57 -4.83 -6.99 1.75
C THR A 57 -5.93 -6.41 0.85
N ALA A 58 -7.07 -6.03 1.43
CA ALA A 58 -8.27 -5.66 0.70
C ALA A 58 -8.24 -4.22 0.16
N ILE A 59 -7.67 -3.28 0.91
CA ILE A 59 -7.62 -1.86 0.49
C ILE A 59 -6.54 -1.66 -0.56
N HIS A 60 -6.86 -0.99 -1.68
CA HIS A 60 -6.00 -0.95 -2.85
C HIS A 60 -4.81 0.03 -2.76
N GLU A 61 -4.91 1.09 -1.95
CA GLU A 61 -3.92 2.15 -1.84
C GLU A 61 -3.26 2.15 -0.46
N THR A 62 -1.96 2.46 -0.40
CA THR A 62 -1.14 2.32 0.81
C THR A 62 -1.51 3.31 1.90
N ALA A 63 -1.64 4.59 1.56
CA ALA A 63 -1.99 5.61 2.54
C ALA A 63 -3.40 5.39 3.10
N GLN A 64 -4.32 4.88 2.28
CA GLN A 64 -5.65 4.48 2.70
C GLN A 64 -5.64 3.26 3.63
N VAL A 65 -4.74 2.29 3.42
CA VAL A 65 -4.53 1.18 4.37
C VAL A 65 -4.07 1.72 5.72
N ALA A 66 -3.05 2.58 5.72
CA ALA A 66 -2.52 3.20 6.94
C ALA A 66 -3.63 3.94 7.70
N ALA A 67 -4.40 4.77 6.98
CA ALA A 67 -5.49 5.54 7.55
C ALA A 67 -6.62 4.64 8.08
N SER A 68 -6.97 3.57 7.37
CA SER A 68 -8.02 2.63 7.78
C SER A 68 -7.64 1.84 9.03
N GLY A 69 -6.36 1.49 9.19
CA GLY A 69 -5.85 0.91 10.43
C GLY A 69 -5.88 1.90 11.60
N LEU A 70 -5.51 3.17 11.37
CA LEU A 70 -5.52 4.22 12.41
C LEU A 70 -6.95 4.58 12.86
N ILE A 71 -7.82 4.95 11.91
CA ILE A 71 -9.11 4.29 11.75
C ILE A 71 -9.66 3.47 12.92
N TYR A 72 -9.46 2.17 12.72
CA TYR A 72 -9.81 1.11 13.62
C TYR A 72 -9.21 1.29 15.01
N ASP A 73 -7.90 1.53 15.10
CA ASP A 73 -7.17 1.62 16.37
C ASP A 73 -7.78 2.71 17.28
N GLN A 74 -8.12 3.87 16.72
CA GLN A 74 -8.74 4.99 17.44
C GLN A 74 -10.22 4.73 17.76
N THR A 75 -10.96 4.12 16.84
CA THR A 75 -12.41 3.90 17.00
C THR A 75 -12.72 2.84 18.05
N PHE A 76 -11.94 1.75 18.06
CA PHE A 76 -12.15 0.61 18.96
C PHE A 76 -11.18 0.58 20.14
N GLY A 77 -10.36 1.62 20.33
CA GLY A 77 -9.45 1.75 21.46
C GLY A 77 -8.39 0.65 21.52
N THR A 78 -7.85 0.24 20.35
CA THR A 78 -6.88 -0.85 20.27
C THR A 78 -5.53 -0.40 20.83
N THR A 79 -5.10 -1.00 21.94
CA THR A 79 -3.81 -0.72 22.59
C THR A 79 -2.82 -1.89 22.49
N SER A 80 -3.11 -2.90 21.67
CA SER A 80 -2.23 -4.05 21.47
C SER A 80 -0.93 -3.65 20.77
N ASN A 81 0.11 -4.46 20.93
CA ASN A 81 1.34 -4.31 20.17
C ASN A 81 1.70 -5.65 19.53
N PRO A 82 1.62 -5.80 18.20
CA PRO A 82 1.31 -4.76 17.21
C PRO A 82 -0.17 -4.29 17.21
N THR A 83 -0.43 -3.08 16.70
CA THR A 83 -1.80 -2.56 16.46
C THR A 83 -2.35 -2.98 15.10
N VAL A 84 -3.62 -2.70 14.80
CA VAL A 84 -4.19 -3.00 13.47
C VAL A 84 -3.48 -2.21 12.38
N ALA A 85 -3.17 -0.93 12.62
CA ALA A 85 -2.42 -0.12 11.67
C ALA A 85 -1.04 -0.71 11.35
N ASP A 86 -0.34 -1.26 12.35
CA ASP A 86 0.98 -1.87 12.17
C ASP A 86 0.88 -3.11 11.25
N ILE A 87 -0.05 -4.03 11.56
CA ILE A 87 -0.24 -5.27 10.81
C ILE A 87 -0.72 -4.97 9.38
N ALA A 88 -1.67 -4.04 9.22
CA ALA A 88 -2.20 -3.65 7.92
C ALA A 88 -1.10 -3.06 7.03
N MET A 89 -0.27 -2.19 7.59
CA MET A 89 0.85 -1.57 6.87
C MET A 89 1.92 -2.58 6.46
N ILE A 90 2.33 -3.46 7.37
CA ILE A 90 3.29 -4.52 7.05
C ILE A 90 2.74 -5.41 5.93
N THR A 91 1.51 -5.88 6.06
CA THR A 91 0.82 -6.71 5.07
C THR A 91 0.80 -6.04 3.69
N LYS A 92 0.42 -4.76 3.64
CA LYS A 92 0.37 -4.00 2.39
C LYS A 92 1.74 -3.80 1.78
N MET A 93 2.75 -3.49 2.59
CA MET A 93 4.11 -3.25 2.11
C MET A 93 4.76 -4.52 1.60
N VAL A 94 4.60 -5.64 2.31
CA VAL A 94 5.06 -6.95 1.84
C VAL A 94 4.43 -7.29 0.50
N ARG A 95 3.12 -7.11 0.33
CA ARG A 95 2.45 -7.30 -0.96
C ARG A 95 3.00 -6.36 -2.05
N ASN A 96 3.30 -5.12 -1.71
CA ASN A 96 3.86 -4.16 -2.65
C ASN A 96 5.28 -4.52 -3.10
N THR A 97 6.06 -5.26 -2.30
CA THR A 97 7.39 -5.73 -2.74
C THR A 97 7.30 -6.72 -3.90
N LEU A 98 6.20 -7.48 -4.01
CA LEU A 98 5.96 -8.40 -5.11
C LEU A 98 5.86 -7.69 -6.48
N MET A 99 5.70 -6.34 -6.50
CA MET A 99 5.81 -5.56 -7.73
C MET A 99 7.16 -5.72 -8.44
N VAL A 100 8.24 -6.03 -7.70
CA VAL A 100 9.56 -6.37 -8.29
C VAL A 100 9.42 -7.46 -9.34
N ILE A 101 8.56 -8.45 -9.08
CA ILE A 101 8.36 -9.63 -9.93
C ILE A 101 7.21 -9.38 -10.90
N VAL A 102 6.08 -8.84 -10.42
CA VAL A 102 4.85 -8.69 -11.21
C VAL A 102 5.03 -7.71 -12.37
N ILE A 103 5.69 -6.57 -12.17
CA ILE A 103 5.79 -5.53 -13.22
C ILE A 103 6.60 -6.02 -14.44
N PRO A 104 7.81 -6.62 -14.28
CA PRO A 104 8.53 -7.20 -15.41
C PRO A 104 7.75 -8.31 -16.11
N VAL A 105 7.10 -9.21 -15.36
CA VAL A 105 6.32 -10.30 -15.93
C VAL A 105 5.16 -9.76 -16.78
N MET A 106 4.39 -8.79 -16.26
CA MET A 106 3.30 -8.15 -17.00
C MET A 106 3.80 -7.44 -18.26
N THR A 107 4.93 -6.74 -18.17
CA THR A 107 5.56 -6.06 -19.31
C THR A 107 5.98 -7.06 -20.39
N LEU A 108 6.57 -8.19 -20.01
CA LEU A 108 6.99 -9.25 -20.94
C LEU A 108 5.78 -9.93 -21.61
N ILE A 109 4.73 -10.24 -20.86
CA ILE A 109 3.49 -10.82 -21.39
C ILE A 109 2.86 -9.87 -22.40
N TYR A 110 2.80 -8.57 -22.09
CA TYR A 110 2.25 -7.57 -22.99
C TYR A 110 3.04 -7.47 -24.30
N ALA A 111 4.37 -7.35 -24.23
CA ALA A 111 5.24 -7.28 -25.41
C ALA A 111 5.10 -8.51 -26.32
N ARG A 112 4.97 -9.72 -25.74
CA ARG A 112 4.73 -10.95 -26.50
C ARG A 112 3.38 -10.96 -27.22
N ARG A 113 2.34 -10.38 -26.61
CA ARG A 113 0.98 -10.35 -27.20
C ARG A 113 0.84 -9.33 -28.31
N THR A 114 1.52 -8.19 -28.21
CA THR A 114 1.44 -7.13 -29.23
C THR A 114 2.40 -7.33 -30.40
N GLY A 115 3.21 -8.41 -30.40
CA GLY A 115 4.20 -8.66 -31.44
C GLY A 115 5.39 -7.69 -31.41
N GLU A 116 5.46 -6.81 -30.39
CA GLU A 116 6.61 -5.96 -30.14
C GLU A 116 7.72 -6.81 -29.51
N VAL A 117 8.40 -7.62 -30.33
CA VAL A 117 9.63 -8.29 -29.95
C VAL A 117 10.67 -7.21 -29.70
N ARG A 118 10.85 -6.85 -28.43
CA ARG A 118 11.99 -6.02 -28.01
C ARG A 118 13.27 -6.77 -28.32
N ASP A 119 14.17 -6.11 -29.04
CA ASP A 119 15.56 -6.50 -29.13
C ASP A 119 16.10 -6.68 -27.69
N PRO A 120 16.63 -7.85 -27.31
CA PRO A 120 17.17 -8.10 -25.97
C PRO A 120 18.27 -7.10 -25.57
N SER A 121 18.88 -6.44 -26.56
CA SER A 121 19.94 -5.44 -26.39
C SER A 121 19.43 -4.04 -26.00
N GLU A 122 18.17 -3.70 -26.27
CA GLU A 122 17.57 -2.41 -25.85
C GLU A 122 17.02 -2.47 -24.41
N ARG A 123 17.90 -2.74 -23.43
CA ARG A 123 17.81 -2.36 -21.99
C ARG A 123 16.41 -2.27 -21.33
N GLY A 124 15.44 -3.11 -21.71
CA GLY A 124 14.07 -3.08 -21.19
C GLY A 124 14.05 -3.43 -19.70
N TYR A 125 14.95 -4.32 -19.28
CA TYR A 125 15.16 -4.69 -17.88
C TYR A 125 15.76 -3.55 -17.05
N LYS A 126 16.76 -2.81 -17.57
CA LYS A 126 17.36 -1.64 -16.89
C LYS A 126 16.37 -0.46 -16.81
N LYS A 127 15.44 -0.31 -17.77
CA LYS A 127 14.38 0.70 -17.73
C LYS A 127 13.24 0.30 -16.79
N ALA A 128 12.84 -0.98 -16.75
CA ALA A 128 11.83 -1.50 -15.83
C ALA A 128 12.29 -1.48 -14.36
N LEU A 129 13.57 -1.78 -14.09
CA LEU A 129 14.16 -1.60 -12.75
C LEU A 129 14.24 -0.13 -12.34
N LYS A 130 14.44 0.80 -13.28
CA LYS A 130 14.34 2.25 -13.02
C LYS A 130 12.92 2.74 -12.72
N LEU A 131 11.90 1.95 -13.05
CA LEU A 131 10.49 2.22 -12.75
C LEU A 131 10.05 1.59 -11.42
N PHE A 132 10.98 0.98 -10.69
CA PHE A 132 10.68 0.40 -9.39
C PHE A 132 10.25 1.50 -8.42
N PRO A 133 9.15 1.30 -7.65
CA PRO A 133 8.72 2.31 -6.71
C PRO A 133 9.76 2.48 -5.60
N LEU A 134 10.46 3.62 -5.60
CA LEU A 134 11.53 3.92 -4.63
C LEU A 134 11.07 3.80 -3.17
N PHE A 135 9.78 4.04 -2.90
CA PHE A 135 9.22 3.87 -1.55
C PHE A 135 9.35 2.43 -1.03
N VAL A 136 9.36 1.41 -1.90
CA VAL A 136 9.53 0.02 -1.49
C VAL A 136 10.96 -0.25 -1.03
N LEU A 137 11.96 0.32 -1.71
CA LEU A 137 13.35 0.27 -1.24
C LEU A 137 13.51 1.00 0.10
N GLY A 138 12.89 2.17 0.22
CA GLY A 138 12.85 2.92 1.49
C GLY A 138 12.21 2.10 2.61
N PHE A 139 11.09 1.44 2.35
CA PHE A 139 10.43 0.54 3.31
C PHE A 139 11.36 -0.61 3.73
N LEU A 140 11.95 -1.33 2.77
CA LEU A 140 12.84 -2.46 3.08
C LEU A 140 14.06 -2.01 3.88
N PHE A 141 14.67 -0.89 3.49
CA PHE A 141 15.79 -0.30 4.22
C PHE A 141 15.41 0.06 5.66
N MET A 142 14.28 0.76 5.85
CA MET A 142 13.80 1.13 7.18
C MET A 142 13.38 -0.09 8.01
N ALA A 143 12.80 -1.12 7.39
CA ALA A 143 12.45 -2.37 8.06
C ALA A 143 13.71 -3.10 8.56
N ILE A 144 14.78 -3.13 7.75
CA ILE A 144 16.07 -3.69 8.15
C ILE A 144 16.67 -2.87 9.30
N LEU A 145 16.72 -1.54 9.18
CA LEU A 145 17.23 -0.66 10.24
C LEU A 145 16.46 -0.85 11.55
N ARG A 146 15.13 -0.88 11.48
CA ARG A 146 14.27 -1.12 12.65
C ARG A 146 14.56 -2.48 13.27
N SER A 147 14.65 -3.53 12.45
CA SER A 147 14.93 -4.90 12.92
C SER A 147 16.30 -5.04 13.56
N ILE A 148 17.34 -4.40 13.01
CA ILE A 148 18.69 -4.40 13.59
C ILE A 148 18.69 -3.65 14.93
N GLY A 149 18.00 -2.51 15.02
CA GLY A 149 17.85 -1.76 16.27
C GLY A 149 17.17 -2.60 17.36
N ASP A 150 16.04 -3.24 17.02
CA ASP A 150 15.29 -4.09 17.95
C ASP A 150 16.08 -5.33 18.37
N ALA A 151 16.80 -5.98 17.44
CA ALA A 151 17.68 -7.11 17.75
C ALA A 151 18.84 -6.72 18.67
N GLY A 152 19.38 -5.50 18.53
CA GLY A 152 20.42 -4.98 19.42
C GLY A 152 19.94 -4.85 20.87
N ILE A 153 18.71 -4.36 21.07
CA ILE A 153 18.08 -4.27 22.40
C ILE A 153 17.76 -5.65 22.97
N GLN A 154 17.18 -6.55 22.17
CA GLN A 154 16.80 -7.89 22.62
C GLN A 154 17.99 -8.74 23.08
N ASN A 155 19.17 -8.52 22.49
CA ASN A 155 20.41 -9.18 22.90
C ASN A 155 21.07 -8.55 24.15
N GLY A 156 20.38 -7.64 24.85
CA GLY A 156 20.86 -6.98 26.07
C GLY A 156 21.86 -5.84 25.82
N GLY A 157 21.99 -5.38 24.58
CA GLY A 157 22.86 -4.26 24.19
C GLY A 157 22.10 -2.97 23.91
N SER A 158 22.74 -2.09 23.15
CA SER A 158 22.16 -0.83 22.67
C SER A 158 21.64 -0.98 21.24
N ALA A 159 20.57 -0.28 20.88
CA ALA A 159 20.06 -0.23 19.51
C ALA A 159 21.13 0.37 18.59
N MET A 160 21.51 -0.38 17.55
CA MET A 160 22.60 -0.04 16.62
C MET A 160 23.94 0.30 17.31
N GLY A 161 24.13 -0.07 18.59
CA GLY A 161 25.32 0.24 19.37
C GLY A 161 25.38 1.64 19.97
N PHE A 162 24.39 2.52 19.72
CA PHE A 162 24.44 3.92 20.16
C PHE A 162 23.28 4.34 21.07
N TRP A 163 22.08 3.80 20.86
CA TRP A 163 20.88 4.22 21.58
C TRP A 163 20.47 3.24 22.67
N SER A 164 20.15 3.73 23.87
CA SER A 164 19.55 2.90 24.92
C SER A 164 18.14 2.44 24.53
N GLU A 165 17.62 1.44 25.24
CA GLU A 165 16.24 0.96 25.05
C GLU A 165 15.20 2.08 25.15
N GLU A 166 15.35 2.96 26.14
CA GLU A 166 14.45 4.10 26.35
C GLU A 166 14.53 5.10 25.18
N GLN A 167 15.75 5.42 24.72
CA GLN A 167 15.97 6.34 23.60
C GLN A 167 15.40 5.77 22.30
N TRP A 168 15.67 4.48 22.03
CA TRP A 168 15.17 3.80 20.84
C TRP A 168 13.64 3.70 20.83
N GLY A 169 13.04 3.37 21.97
CA GLY A 169 11.60 3.38 22.17
C GLY A 169 11.00 4.77 21.97
N GLY A 170 11.63 5.82 22.50
CA GLY A 170 11.21 7.21 22.32
C GLY A 170 11.26 7.65 20.86
N ILE A 171 12.36 7.38 20.15
CA ILE A 171 12.53 7.70 18.72
C ILE A 171 11.43 7.03 17.90
N THR A 172 11.20 5.74 18.11
CA THR A 172 10.26 4.98 17.28
C THR A 172 8.79 5.31 17.57
N LYS A 173 8.43 5.57 18.83
CA LYS A 173 7.12 6.14 19.18
C LYS A 173 6.92 7.53 18.57
N GLY A 174 7.93 8.39 18.64
CA GLY A 174 7.89 9.73 18.05
C GLY A 174 7.70 9.67 16.53
N ILE A 175 8.46 8.83 15.84
CA ILE A 175 8.31 8.60 14.39
C ILE A 175 6.88 8.12 14.07
N LYS A 176 6.35 7.15 14.82
CA LYS A 176 4.98 6.63 14.61
C LYS A 176 3.95 7.75 14.76
N GLN A 177 4.03 8.58 15.80
CA GLN A 177 3.11 9.69 16.02
C GLN A 177 3.17 10.75 14.90
N TRP A 178 4.38 11.22 14.57
CA TRP A 178 4.55 12.21 13.50
C TRP A 178 4.11 11.68 12.14
N SER A 179 4.35 10.41 11.87
CA SER A 179 3.87 9.77 10.63
C SER A 179 2.35 9.81 10.50
N GLY A 180 1.61 9.65 11.60
CA GLY A 180 0.15 9.77 11.62
C GLY A 180 -0.33 11.19 11.26
N TYR A 181 0.30 12.24 11.81
CA TYR A 181 -0.05 13.62 11.47
C TYR A 181 0.28 13.97 10.02
N ILE A 182 1.45 13.54 9.53
CA ILE A 182 1.85 13.74 8.13
C ILE A 182 0.91 12.99 7.19
N LEU A 183 0.50 11.77 7.55
CA LEU A 183 -0.46 10.98 6.79
C LEU A 183 -1.83 11.68 6.73
N ALA A 184 -2.33 12.17 7.85
CA ALA A 184 -3.59 12.91 7.90
C ALA A 184 -3.54 14.15 6.99
N MET A 185 -2.44 14.92 7.05
CA MET A 185 -2.21 16.07 6.19
C MET A 185 -2.16 15.67 4.70
N ALA A 186 -1.46 14.58 4.37
CA ALA A 186 -1.37 14.08 3.01
C ALA A 186 -2.74 13.63 2.47
N MET A 187 -3.55 12.92 3.26
CA MET A 187 -4.89 12.49 2.88
C MET A 187 -5.85 13.66 2.71
N ALA A 188 -5.74 14.69 3.55
CA ALA A 188 -6.48 15.94 3.36
C ALA A 188 -6.09 16.62 2.03
N GLY A 189 -4.80 16.68 1.70
CA GLY A 189 -4.30 17.22 0.44
C GLY A 189 -4.80 16.44 -0.79
N VAL A 190 -4.78 15.11 -0.74
CA VAL A 190 -5.33 14.24 -1.81
C VAL A 190 -6.83 14.52 -2.01
N GLY A 191 -7.58 14.66 -0.91
CA GLY A 191 -9.00 15.00 -0.95
C GLY A 191 -9.26 16.34 -1.65
N LEU A 192 -8.54 17.40 -1.25
CA LEU A 192 -8.67 18.74 -1.84
C LEU A 192 -8.24 18.81 -3.31
N GLY A 193 -7.27 17.99 -3.73
CA GLY A 193 -6.81 17.91 -5.12
C GLY A 193 -7.70 17.07 -6.05
N THR A 194 -8.67 16.33 -5.52
CA THR A 194 -9.51 15.43 -6.31
C THR A 194 -10.65 16.19 -6.98
N SER A 195 -10.55 16.41 -8.30
CA SER A 195 -11.60 17.06 -9.08
C SER A 195 -12.59 16.04 -9.66
N PHE A 196 -13.81 15.98 -9.11
CA PHE A 196 -14.90 15.13 -9.62
C PHE A 196 -15.26 15.39 -11.09
N ARG A 197 -14.92 16.58 -11.61
CA ARG A 197 -15.15 16.97 -13.01
C ARG A 197 -14.30 16.15 -13.99
N SER A 198 -13.09 15.75 -13.60
CA SER A 198 -12.18 14.95 -14.43
C SER A 198 -12.65 13.51 -14.63
N MET A 199 -13.52 13.00 -13.75
CA MET A 199 -14.08 11.65 -13.86
C MET A 199 -15.27 11.56 -14.83
N LYS A 200 -15.94 12.67 -15.17
CA LYS A 200 -17.15 12.66 -16.02
C LYS A 200 -16.87 12.36 -17.50
N GLY A 201 -15.66 12.56 -18.00
CA GLY A 201 -15.35 12.46 -19.44
C GLY A 201 -15.08 11.05 -19.97
N LEU A 202 -14.94 10.05 -19.10
CA LEU A 202 -14.24 8.79 -19.43
C LEU A 202 -15.16 7.54 -19.43
N GLY A 203 -16.47 7.74 -19.21
CA GLY A 203 -17.49 6.69 -19.31
C GLY A 203 -17.59 5.77 -18.08
N ILE A 204 -18.66 4.97 -18.03
CA ILE A 204 -19.00 4.12 -16.87
C ILE A 204 -18.37 2.71 -16.92
N LYS A 205 -17.98 2.22 -18.11
CA LYS A 205 -17.47 0.86 -18.26
C LYS A 205 -16.26 0.58 -17.36
N PRO A 206 -15.24 1.46 -17.32
CA PRO A 206 -14.06 1.16 -16.50
C PRO A 206 -14.32 1.30 -14.99
N PHE A 207 -15.36 2.04 -14.58
CA PHE A 207 -15.84 2.07 -13.20
C PHE A 207 -16.39 0.70 -12.76
N TYR A 208 -17.18 0.03 -13.61
CA TYR A 208 -17.66 -1.33 -13.32
C TYR A 208 -16.52 -2.34 -13.22
N VAL A 209 -15.49 -2.22 -14.05
CA VAL A 209 -14.29 -3.05 -13.96
C VAL A 209 -13.60 -2.82 -12.61
N GLY A 210 -13.48 -1.56 -12.18
CA GLY A 210 -12.95 -1.20 -10.86
C GLY A 210 -13.77 -1.78 -9.71
N LEU A 211 -15.11 -1.67 -9.77
CA LEU A 211 -16.01 -2.22 -8.75
C LEU A 211 -15.86 -3.74 -8.65
N PHE A 212 -15.84 -4.43 -9.79
CA PHE A 212 -15.69 -5.87 -9.85
C PHE A 212 -14.34 -6.31 -9.28
N ALA A 213 -13.25 -5.64 -9.67
CA ALA A 213 -11.92 -5.90 -9.14
C ALA A 213 -11.85 -5.66 -7.62
N ALA A 214 -12.44 -4.57 -7.13
CA ALA A 214 -12.49 -4.26 -5.70
C ALA A 214 -13.29 -5.30 -4.91
N THR A 215 -14.43 -5.73 -5.45
CA THR A 215 -15.26 -6.76 -4.83
C THR A 215 -14.53 -8.10 -4.76
N ILE A 216 -13.89 -8.53 -5.85
CA ILE A 216 -13.10 -9.77 -5.85
C ILE A 216 -11.98 -9.70 -4.83
N VAL A 217 -11.21 -8.62 -4.81
CA VAL A 217 -10.09 -8.49 -3.87
C VAL A 217 -10.59 -8.49 -2.42
N GLY A 218 -11.71 -7.83 -2.13
CA GLY A 218 -12.36 -7.87 -0.82
C GLY A 218 -12.81 -9.27 -0.43
N VAL A 219 -13.49 -10.00 -1.32
CA VAL A 219 -13.95 -11.37 -1.05
C VAL A 219 -12.77 -12.33 -0.86
N VAL A 220 -11.76 -12.28 -1.72
CA VAL A 220 -10.55 -13.11 -1.58
C VAL A 220 -9.83 -12.79 -0.28
N ALA A 221 -9.74 -11.53 0.12
CA ALA A 221 -9.16 -11.13 1.40
C ALA A 221 -9.95 -11.70 2.59
N ILE A 222 -11.29 -11.70 2.56
CA ILE A 222 -12.12 -12.32 3.61
C ILE A 222 -11.89 -13.83 3.67
N VAL A 223 -11.76 -14.50 2.53
CA VAL A 223 -11.60 -15.97 2.49
C VAL A 223 -10.19 -16.41 2.94
N MET A 224 -9.18 -15.58 2.71
CA MET A 224 -7.78 -15.89 3.05
C MET A 224 -7.41 -15.59 4.51
N VAL A 225 -8.19 -14.75 5.18
CA VAL A 225 -8.01 -14.35 6.58
C VAL A 225 -8.92 -15.22 7.44
#